data_AF-A0A949SBR1-F1
#
_entry.id   AF-A0A949SBR1-F1
#
_cell.length_a   1.000
_cell.length_b   1.000
_cell.length_c   1.000
_cell.angle_alpha   90.00
_cell.angle_beta   90.00
_cell.angle_gamma   90.00
#
_symmetry.space_group_name_H-M   'P 1'
#
loop_
_entity.id
_entity.type
_entity.pdbx_description
1 polymer ?
#
loop_
_entity_poly.entity_id
_entity_poly.type
_entity_poly.pdbx_seq_one_letter_code
_entity_poly.pdbx_strand_id
1 'polypeptide(L)'
;MNEKQKKKVDRIYYTKKGHVNSHVHYGLRRCFLKGKKIFTKEWNKSGSHYRLYDASGYVTSLLDAMGYKWTTGNDSPRNGAEKFYVRVYSQKAVDFLTELRR
;
A
#
# COMPACT_ATOMS: atom_id res chain seq x y z
N MET A 1 10.14 -7.41 -13.93
CA MET A 1 8.65 -7.48 -14.09
C MET A 1 8.37 -7.95 -15.51
N ASN A 2 7.50 -8.94 -15.71
CA ASN A 2 7.11 -9.37 -17.06
C ASN A 2 6.01 -8.44 -17.64
N GLU A 3 5.75 -8.53 -18.94
CA GLU A 3 4.82 -7.62 -19.64
C GLU A 3 3.39 -7.69 -19.08
N LYS A 4 2.94 -8.89 -18.67
CA LYS A 4 1.61 -9.10 -18.09
C LYS A 4 1.48 -8.42 -16.72
N GLN A 5 2.50 -8.53 -15.88
CA GLN A 5 2.57 -7.86 -14.59
C GLN A 5 2.61 -6.34 -14.77
N LYS A 6 3.42 -5.85 -15.73
CA LYS A 6 3.51 -4.42 -16.07
C LYS A 6 2.14 -3.84 -16.42
N LYS A 7 1.41 -4.47 -17.35
CA LYS A 7 0.04 -4.07 -17.72
C LYS A 7 -0.95 -4.10 -16.54
N LYS A 8 -0.77 -4.97 -15.55
CA LYS A 8 -1.62 -5.00 -14.34
C LYS A 8 -1.28 -3.85 -13.41
N VAL A 9 0.01 -3.64 -13.11
CA VAL A 9 0.48 -2.53 -12.27
C VAL A 9 0.09 -1.20 -12.89
N ASP A 10 0.27 -1.03 -14.20
CA ASP A 10 -0.01 0.24 -14.88
C ASP A 10 -1.49 0.63 -14.78
N ARG A 11 -2.40 -0.35 -14.87
CA ARG A 11 -3.85 -0.12 -14.72
C ARG A 11 -4.25 0.33 -13.32
N ILE A 12 -3.43 0.03 -12.31
CA ILE A 12 -3.67 0.44 -10.92
C ILE A 12 -2.98 1.78 -10.66
N TYR A 13 -1.70 1.88 -11.02
CA TYR A 13 -0.81 2.95 -10.63
C TYR A 13 -0.90 4.20 -11.52
N TYR A 14 -1.26 4.04 -12.80
CA TYR A 14 -1.42 5.15 -13.74
C TYR A 14 -2.90 5.38 -14.10
N THR A 15 -3.20 6.63 -14.46
CA THR A 15 -4.46 7.03 -15.08
C THR A 15 -4.49 6.58 -16.55
N LYS A 16 -5.66 6.61 -17.19
CA LYS A 16 -5.81 6.32 -18.63
C LYS A 16 -4.96 7.23 -19.53
N LYS A 17 -4.59 8.41 -19.04
CA LYS A 17 -3.73 9.39 -19.74
C LYS A 17 -2.22 9.16 -19.50
N GLY A 18 -1.85 8.12 -18.74
CA GLY A 18 -0.45 7.79 -18.43
C GLY A 18 0.15 8.56 -17.24
N HIS A 19 -0.58 9.49 -16.62
CA HIS A 19 -0.12 10.15 -15.40
C HIS A 19 -0.24 9.24 -14.19
N VAL A 20 0.63 9.40 -13.19
CA VAL A 20 0.52 8.69 -11.91
C VAL A 20 -0.84 9.00 -11.26
N ASN A 21 -1.52 7.97 -10.80
CA ASN A 21 -2.75 8.10 -10.04
C ASN A 21 -2.43 8.69 -8.66
N SER A 22 -2.82 9.95 -8.45
CA SER A 22 -2.50 10.71 -7.24
C SER A 22 -3.02 10.04 -5.97
N HIS A 23 -4.17 9.37 -6.00
CA HIS A 23 -4.71 8.66 -4.83
C HIS A 23 -3.86 7.46 -4.44
N VAL A 24 -3.44 6.67 -5.43
CA VAL A 24 -2.60 5.49 -5.21
C VAL A 24 -1.22 5.92 -4.71
N HIS A 25 -0.60 6.89 -5.39
CA HIS A 25 0.72 7.39 -5.00
C HIS A 25 0.70 8.06 -3.63
N TYR A 26 -0.31 8.90 -3.35
CA TYR A 26 -0.49 9.49 -2.02
C TYR A 26 -0.70 8.42 -0.95
N GLY A 27 -1.46 7.37 -1.26
CA GLY A 27 -1.65 6.26 -0.33
C GLY A 27 -0.42 5.44 -0.03
N LEU A 28 0.38 5.16 -1.06
CA LEU A 28 1.66 4.51 -0.85
C LEU A 28 2.59 5.40 0.01
N ARG A 29 2.65 6.71 -0.26
CA ARG A 29 3.50 7.65 0.51
C ARG A 29 3.15 7.71 2.00
N ARG A 30 1.88 7.56 2.36
CA ARG A 30 1.44 7.52 3.77
C ARG A 30 1.67 6.16 4.44
N CYS A 31 1.94 5.10 3.69
CA CYS A 31 2.25 3.80 4.29
C CYS A 31 3.59 3.86 5.03
N PHE A 32 3.65 3.28 6.23
CA PHE A 32 4.89 3.11 6.97
C PHE A 32 5.43 1.68 6.77
N LEU A 33 6.67 1.55 6.28
CA LEU A 33 7.28 0.25 6.01
C LEU A 33 8.29 -0.07 7.11
N LYS A 34 8.13 -1.22 7.78
CA LYS A 34 9.04 -1.70 8.82
C LYS A 34 9.35 -3.18 8.58
N GLY A 35 10.54 -3.44 8.05
CA GLY A 35 10.91 -4.78 7.57
C GLY A 35 9.91 -5.27 6.52
N LYS A 36 9.29 -6.43 6.77
CA LYS A 36 8.29 -7.03 5.87
C LYS A 36 6.84 -6.65 6.18
N LYS A 37 6.61 -5.66 7.06
CA LYS A 37 5.29 -5.13 7.38
C LYS A 37 5.09 -3.76 6.72
N ILE A 38 4.00 -3.62 5.99
CA ILE A 38 3.53 -2.35 5.42
C ILE A 38 2.30 -1.92 6.22
N PHE A 39 2.46 -0.92 7.08
CA PHE A 39 1.35 -0.32 7.82
C PHE A 39 0.59 0.60 6.88
N THR A 40 -0.69 0.32 6.69
CA THR A 40 -1.51 0.90 5.60
C THR A 40 -2.64 1.79 6.11
N LYS A 41 -2.85 1.85 7.42
CA LYS A 41 -3.91 2.63 8.05
C LYS A 41 -3.33 3.63 9.05
N GLU A 42 -3.88 4.82 9.04
CA GLU A 42 -3.42 5.93 9.89
C GLU A 42 -4.60 6.84 10.21
N TRP A 43 -4.73 7.25 11.47
CA TRP A 43 -5.69 8.29 11.84
C TRP A 43 -5.11 9.66 11.52
N ASN A 44 -5.83 10.42 10.71
CA ASN A 44 -5.53 11.82 10.47
C ASN A 44 -6.51 12.69 11.25
N LYS A 45 -5.99 13.65 12.02
CA LYS A 45 -6.78 14.63 12.77
C LYS A 45 -6.67 15.99 12.09
N SER A 46 -7.82 16.59 11.80
CA SER A 46 -7.90 17.98 11.33
C SER A 46 -8.92 18.73 12.18
N GLY A 47 -8.43 19.62 13.04
CA GLY A 47 -9.25 20.30 14.05
C GLY A 47 -9.91 19.29 15.01
N SER A 48 -11.24 19.33 15.09
CA SER A 48 -12.08 18.41 15.88
C SER A 48 -12.42 17.10 15.16
N HIS A 49 -12.08 16.95 13.87
CA HIS A 49 -12.46 15.81 13.06
C HIS A 49 -11.35 14.76 12.98
N TYR A 50 -11.75 13.49 13.09
CA TYR A 50 -10.88 12.34 12.89
C TYR A 50 -11.30 11.61 11.62
N ARG A 51 -10.35 11.32 10.73
CA ARG A 51 -10.56 10.50 9.54
C ARG A 51 -9.55 9.37 9.53
N LEU A 52 -10.04 8.16 9.30
CA LEU A 52 -9.18 7.02 9.05
C LEU A 52 -8.75 7.03 7.59
N TYR A 53 -7.44 7.08 7.38
CA TYR A 53 -6.85 6.82 6.08
C TYR A 53 -6.60 5.32 5.93
N ASP A 54 -6.92 4.75 4.76
CA ASP A 54 -6.72 3.33 4.46
C ASP A 54 -6.18 3.14 3.04
N ALA A 55 -4.93 2.70 2.93
CA ALA A 55 -4.27 2.36 1.68
C ALA A 55 -4.17 0.85 1.43
N SER A 56 -4.78 0.01 2.27
CA SER A 56 -4.64 -1.45 2.19
C SER A 56 -5.09 -2.01 0.84
N GLY A 57 -6.17 -1.48 0.27
CA GLY A 57 -6.66 -1.88 -1.06
C GLY A 57 -5.67 -1.60 -2.19
N TYR A 58 -4.99 -0.44 -2.15
CA TYR A 58 -3.97 -0.11 -3.16
C TYR A 58 -2.75 -1.01 -3.04
N VAL A 59 -2.26 -1.22 -1.81
CA VAL A 59 -1.09 -2.06 -1.54
C VAL A 59 -1.34 -3.50 -1.96
N THR A 60 -2.46 -4.08 -1.55
CA THR A 60 -2.82 -5.47 -1.89
C THR A 60 -3.01 -5.66 -3.39
N SER A 61 -3.70 -4.74 -4.08
CA SER A 61 -3.87 -4.79 -5.54
C SER A 61 -2.53 -4.76 -6.30
N LEU A 62 -1.57 -3.95 -5.84
CA LEU A 62 -0.23 -3.87 -6.45
C LEU A 62 0.59 -5.14 -6.19
N LEU A 63 0.49 -5.72 -4.99
CA LEU A 63 1.14 -6.98 -4.65
C LEU A 63 0.56 -8.14 -5.47
N ASP A 64 -0.76 -8.21 -5.62
CA ASP A 64 -1.45 -9.22 -6.43
C ASP A 64 -1.13 -9.08 -7.92
N ALA A 65 -1.02 -7.84 -8.42
CA ALA A 65 -0.59 -7.56 -9.78
C ALA A 65 0.80 -8.14 -10.08
N MET A 66 1.71 -8.06 -9.10
CA MET A 66 3.06 -8.62 -9.16
C MET A 66 3.12 -10.11 -8.80
N GLY A 67 2.06 -10.67 -8.22
CA GLY A 67 2.02 -12.07 -7.76
C GLY A 67 2.80 -12.31 -6.46
N TYR A 68 2.99 -11.28 -5.64
CA TYR A 68 3.62 -11.43 -4.33
C TYR A 68 2.63 -11.99 -3.31
N LYS A 69 3.05 -12.99 -2.55
CA LYS A 69 2.26 -13.49 -1.41
C LYS A 69 2.25 -12.46 -0.28
N TRP A 70 1.08 -12.29 0.34
CA TRP A 70 0.90 -11.42 1.51
C TRP A 70 -0.17 -11.98 2.45
N THR A 71 -0.18 -11.47 3.66
CA THR A 71 -1.24 -11.66 4.65
C THR A 71 -1.49 -10.33 5.37
N THR A 72 -2.53 -10.24 6.18
CA THR A 72 -2.81 -9.06 7.01
C THR A 72 -2.66 -9.39 8.48
N GLY A 73 -2.43 -8.35 9.27
CA GLY A 73 -2.41 -8.45 10.72
C GLY A 73 -2.61 -7.09 11.34
N ASN A 74 -2.66 -7.05 12.67
CA ASN A 74 -2.81 -5.82 13.42
C ASN A 74 -1.94 -5.88 14.68
N ASP A 75 -1.00 -4.95 14.81
CA ASP A 75 -0.17 -4.84 16.03
C ASP A 75 -0.82 -3.93 17.10
N SER A 76 -2.09 -3.53 16.91
CA SER A 76 -2.81 -2.68 17.86
C SER A 76 -3.24 -3.48 19.09
N PRO A 77 -2.96 -3.00 20.32
CA PRO A 77 -3.32 -3.73 21.54
C PRO A 77 -4.83 -3.91 21.74
N ARG A 78 -5.66 -3.14 21.01
CA ARG A 78 -7.14 -3.20 21.08
C ARG A 78 -7.78 -3.48 19.72
N ASN A 79 -7.06 -4.07 18.77
CA ASN A 79 -7.52 -4.27 17.38
C ASN A 79 -7.97 -2.98 16.68
N GLY A 80 -7.48 -1.81 17.11
CA GLY A 80 -7.75 -0.53 16.46
C GLY A 80 -7.04 -0.40 15.10
N ALA A 81 -7.51 0.50 14.24
CA ALA A 81 -6.99 0.65 12.88
C ALA A 81 -5.52 1.11 12.80
N GLU A 82 -5.00 1.75 13.87
CA GLU A 82 -3.71 2.47 13.91
C GLU A 82 -2.46 1.60 13.70
N LYS A 83 -2.58 0.27 13.71
CA LYS A 83 -1.45 -0.65 13.47
C LYS A 83 -1.81 -1.81 12.56
N PHE A 84 -2.84 -1.64 11.74
CA PHE A 84 -3.13 -2.61 10.69
C PHE A 84 -1.99 -2.62 9.66
N TYR A 85 -1.52 -3.81 9.31
CA TYR A 85 -0.46 -4.01 8.33
C TYR A 85 -0.79 -5.09 7.32
N VAL A 86 -0.23 -4.93 6.12
CA VAL A 86 -0.04 -5.98 5.12
C VAL A 86 1.37 -6.52 5.31
N ARG A 87 1.50 -7.81 5.58
CA ARG A 87 2.80 -8.50 5.70
C ARG A 87 3.11 -9.22 4.40
N VAL A 88 4.28 -8.94 3.84
CA VAL A 88 4.81 -9.63 2.66
C VAL A 88 5.83 -10.68 3.08
N TYR A 89 6.06 -11.68 2.21
CA TYR A 89 7.02 -12.75 2.51
C TYR A 89 8.41 -12.54 1.89
N SER A 90 8.51 -11.67 0.87
CA SER A 90 9.75 -11.40 0.13
C SER A 90 10.23 -9.96 0.31
N GLN A 91 11.56 -9.76 0.32
CA GLN A 91 12.16 -8.43 0.31
C GLN A 91 11.86 -7.69 -1.00
N LYS A 92 11.83 -8.42 -2.12
CA LYS A 92 11.45 -7.89 -3.45
C LYS A 92 10.09 -7.18 -3.48
N ALA A 93 9.14 -7.60 -2.65
CA ALA A 93 7.84 -6.94 -2.54
C ALA A 93 7.94 -5.58 -1.83
N VAL A 94 8.79 -5.49 -0.80
CA VAL A 94 9.09 -4.24 -0.08
C VAL A 94 9.80 -3.27 -1.00
N ASP A 95 10.81 -3.73 -1.73
CA ASP A 95 11.60 -2.91 -2.65
C ASP A 95 10.71 -2.37 -3.77
N PHE A 96 9.87 -3.21 -4.37
CA PHE A 96 8.88 -2.81 -5.37
C PHE A 96 7.92 -1.71 -4.87
N LEU A 97 7.33 -1.87 -3.69
CA LEU A 97 6.45 -0.84 -3.12
C LEU A 97 7.22 0.44 -2.78
N THR A 98 8.50 0.33 -2.41
CA THR A 98 9.37 1.47 -2.11
C THR A 98 9.71 2.24 -3.39
N GLU A 99 9.97 1.56 -4.50
CA GLU A 99 10.21 2.16 -5.82
C GLU A 99 9.00 2.95 -6.30
N LEU A 100 7.79 2.40 -6.18
CA LEU A 100 6.55 3.12 -6.52
C LEU A 100 6.25 4.31 -5.61
N ARG A 101 6.91 4.40 -4.45
CA ARG A 101 6.71 5.48 -3.48
C ARG A 101 7.57 6.71 -3.75
N ARG A 102 8.66 6.53 -4.50
CA ARG A 102 9.58 7.61 -4.90
C ARG A 102 8.89 8.56 -5.87
#